data_AF-A0A7X2GYQ7-F1
#
_entry.id   AF-A0A7X2GYQ7-F1
#
_cell.length_a   1.000
_cell.length_b   1.000
_cell.length_c   1.000
_cell.angle_alpha   90.00
_cell.angle_beta   90.00
_cell.angle_gamma   90.00
#
_symmetry.space_group_name_H-M   'P 1'
#
loop_
_entity.id
_entity.type
_entity.pdbx_description
1 polymer ?
#
loop_
_entity_poly.entity_id
_entity_poly.type
_entity_poly.pdbx_seq_one_letter_code
_entity_poly.pdbx_strand_id
1 'polypeptide(L)'
;MSVYTSVSDDEMRAFLTQYDLGDFISLQGIAQGITNSNYFLTTTTGRYVLTIFEVLKQEELPFFLQLNLHLSNNGVACPAPIIRKDGKLDSTLVGKPACLVTCLKGSDTSWATEAQCFNTGAMLAKMHLAGQDFPLTMENPRYDRWWHEACTQLLPVLSNEDAQLLQQEIAFLDQNLGHHLPSGIIHADLFKDNVLLDGEQVAGFIDFYYACNGNFMYDLAIAVNDWARTADNHLDVSLRDAFIKGYESIRPLSDEERAYFPIAQRAGCIRFWVSRLLDFHFPQSGEMTFIKDPNAFRDLLLNLNA
;
A
#
# COMPACT_ATOMS: atom_id res chain seq x y z
N MET A 1 -17.13 12.08 5.22
CA MET A 1 -16.68 11.24 6.34
C MET A 1 -16.49 9.84 5.76
N SER A 2 -15.29 9.26 5.82
CA SER A 2 -14.96 7.90 5.33
C SER A 2 -15.22 6.80 6.38
N VAL A 3 -15.99 7.12 7.41
CA VAL A 3 -16.41 6.16 8.43
C VAL A 3 -17.73 5.55 7.97
N TYR A 4 -17.68 4.29 7.54
CA TYR A 4 -18.84 3.53 7.08
C TYR A 4 -19.55 2.85 8.25
N THR A 5 -18.77 2.38 9.23
CA THR A 5 -19.26 1.64 10.38
C THR A 5 -19.07 2.49 11.64
N SER A 6 -20.18 2.94 12.23
CA SER A 6 -20.17 3.69 13.49
C SER A 6 -20.05 2.75 14.68
N VAL A 7 -19.25 3.13 15.69
CA VAL A 7 -19.11 2.39 16.96
C VAL A 7 -19.47 3.31 18.12
N SER A 8 -20.33 2.82 19.02
CA SER A 8 -20.71 3.52 20.24
C SER A 8 -19.65 3.38 21.34
N ASP A 9 -19.68 4.31 22.31
CA ASP A 9 -18.81 4.26 23.49
C ASP A 9 -18.97 2.95 24.29
N ASP A 10 -20.19 2.42 24.40
CA ASP A 10 -20.46 1.16 25.12
C ASP A 10 -19.86 -0.05 24.40
N GLU A 11 -19.98 -0.10 23.06
CA GLU A 11 -19.33 -1.12 22.24
C GLU A 11 -17.81 -1.04 22.35
N MET A 12 -17.24 0.18 22.37
CA MET A 12 -15.80 0.37 22.56
C MET A 12 -15.33 -0.05 23.95
N ARG A 13 -16.08 0.28 25.01
CA ARG A 13 -15.75 -0.17 26.38
C ARG A 13 -15.77 -1.69 26.48
N ALA A 14 -16.78 -2.34 25.89
CA ALA A 14 -16.84 -3.81 25.83
C ALA A 14 -15.68 -4.40 25.03
N PHE A 15 -15.35 -3.82 23.88
CA PHE A 15 -14.25 -4.24 23.03
C PHE A 15 -12.90 -4.16 23.74
N LEU A 16 -12.63 -3.06 24.44
CA LEU A 16 -11.37 -2.83 25.15
C LEU A 16 -11.12 -3.80 26.31
N THR A 17 -12.14 -4.50 26.81
CA THR A 17 -11.93 -5.56 27.82
C THR A 17 -10.98 -6.67 27.34
N GLN A 18 -10.91 -6.88 26.01
CA GLN A 18 -10.03 -7.86 25.36
C GLN A 18 -8.54 -7.44 25.38
N TYR A 19 -8.23 -6.19 25.73
CA TYR A 19 -6.89 -5.61 25.64
C TYR A 19 -6.42 -5.06 27.00
N ASP A 20 -5.11 -4.87 27.14
CA ASP A 20 -4.50 -4.24 28.32
C ASP A 20 -4.12 -2.79 28.02
N LEU A 21 -5.12 -1.96 27.72
CA LEU A 21 -4.93 -0.56 27.30
C LEU A 21 -5.54 0.46 28.26
N GLY A 22 -5.98 0.04 29.45
CA GLY A 22 -6.68 0.90 30.40
C GLY A 22 -8.08 1.31 29.93
N ASP A 23 -8.56 2.46 30.40
CA ASP A 23 -9.94 2.90 30.20
C ASP A 23 -10.12 3.67 28.90
N PHE A 24 -11.29 3.50 28.27
CA PHE A 24 -11.72 4.29 27.12
C PHE A 24 -11.84 5.79 27.46
N ILE A 25 -11.22 6.65 26.65
CA ILE A 25 -11.34 8.11 26.76
C ILE A 25 -12.14 8.69 25.60
N SER A 26 -11.75 8.39 24.35
CA SER A 26 -12.42 8.96 23.17
C SER A 26 -12.18 8.12 21.92
N LEU A 27 -13.14 8.18 20.99
CA LEU A 27 -13.02 7.63 19.64
C LEU A 27 -13.26 8.75 18.61
N GLN A 28 -12.32 8.97 17.70
CA GLN A 28 -12.44 9.99 16.65
C GLN A 28 -12.24 9.37 15.27
N GLY A 29 -13.22 9.53 14.38
CA GLY A 29 -13.13 9.04 13.00
C GLY A 29 -12.01 9.71 12.21
N ILE A 30 -11.28 8.92 11.43
CA ILE A 30 -10.25 9.37 10.50
C ILE A 30 -10.89 9.50 9.12
N ALA A 31 -10.85 10.70 8.54
CA ALA A 31 -11.45 10.99 7.24
C ALA A 31 -10.60 10.51 6.04
N GLN A 32 -9.38 10.03 6.29
CA GLN A 32 -8.48 9.45 5.31
C GLN A 32 -8.65 7.92 5.30
N GLY A 33 -8.83 7.35 4.11
CA GLY A 33 -9.13 5.93 3.89
C GLY A 33 -10.35 5.75 2.99
N ILE A 34 -10.24 4.89 1.97
CA ILE A 34 -11.27 4.72 0.94
C ILE A 34 -12.14 3.48 1.24
N THR A 35 -11.56 2.45 1.86
CA THR A 35 -12.16 1.12 1.96
C THR A 35 -12.47 0.66 3.38
N ASN A 36 -11.88 1.27 4.41
CA ASN A 36 -11.99 0.83 5.80
C ASN A 36 -12.41 1.98 6.72
N SER A 37 -13.13 1.66 7.79
CA SER A 37 -13.47 2.63 8.83
C SER A 37 -12.30 2.73 9.82
N ASN A 38 -11.57 3.84 9.76
CA ASN A 38 -10.41 4.10 10.62
C ASN A 38 -10.75 5.10 11.73
N TYR A 39 -10.25 4.86 12.93
CA TYR A 39 -10.48 5.69 14.10
C TYR A 39 -9.20 5.90 14.90
N PHE A 40 -9.01 7.11 15.40
CA PHE A 40 -8.12 7.36 16.53
C PHE A 40 -8.83 6.97 17.83
N LEU A 41 -8.27 6.00 18.52
CA LEU A 41 -8.70 5.55 19.83
C LEU A 41 -7.77 6.09 20.90
N THR A 42 -8.28 6.87 21.84
CA THR A 42 -7.54 7.34 23.01
C THR A 42 -7.99 6.55 24.23
N THR A 43 -7.03 6.02 24.96
CA THR A 43 -7.24 5.36 26.26
C THR A 43 -6.34 6.00 27.32
N THR A 44 -6.47 5.58 28.58
CA THR A 44 -5.61 6.07 29.67
C THR A 44 -4.14 5.67 29.52
N THR A 45 -3.80 4.71 28.65
CA THR A 45 -2.42 4.27 28.40
C THR A 45 -1.79 4.89 27.17
N GLY A 46 -2.59 5.45 26.25
CA GLY A 46 -2.05 6.04 25.02
C GLY A 46 -3.08 6.22 23.91
N ARG A 47 -2.57 6.44 22.70
CA ARG A 47 -3.36 6.62 21.49
C ARG A 47 -3.04 5.51 20.48
N TYR A 48 -4.08 4.98 19.86
CA TYR A 48 -4.05 3.83 18.97
C TYR A 48 -4.87 4.14 17.71
N VAL A 49 -4.68 3.34 16.67
CA VAL A 49 -5.55 3.34 15.49
C VAL A 49 -6.38 2.06 15.52
N LEU A 50 -7.70 2.23 15.46
CA LEU A 50 -8.66 1.16 15.25
C LEU A 50 -9.05 1.14 13.78
N THR A 51 -8.90 -0.01 13.14
CA THR A 51 -9.38 -0.25 11.79
C THR A 51 -10.48 -1.29 11.84
N ILE A 52 -11.63 -0.98 11.24
CA ILE A 52 -12.73 -1.92 11.00
C ILE A 52 -12.77 -2.17 9.49
N PHE A 53 -12.68 -3.44 9.13
CA PHE A 53 -12.59 -3.85 7.74
C PHE A 53 -13.98 -3.98 7.12
N GLU A 54 -14.18 -3.32 5.98
CA GLU A 54 -15.46 -3.36 5.28
C GLU A 54 -15.51 -4.49 4.24
N VAL A 55 -14.35 -4.84 3.66
CA VAL A 55 -14.23 -5.82 2.56
C VAL A 55 -13.43 -7.05 2.96
N LEU A 56 -12.29 -6.88 3.64
CA LEU A 56 -11.44 -8.02 4.05
C LEU A 56 -12.18 -8.92 5.03
N LYS A 57 -12.06 -10.24 4.82
CA LYS A 57 -12.62 -11.25 5.70
C LYS A 57 -11.68 -11.56 6.85
N GLN A 58 -12.25 -12.05 7.96
CA GLN A 58 -11.51 -12.43 9.17
C GLN A 58 -10.34 -13.39 8.88
N GLU A 59 -10.50 -14.31 7.93
CA GLU A 59 -9.50 -15.31 7.56
C GLU A 59 -8.27 -14.73 6.82
N GLU A 60 -8.38 -13.52 6.26
CA GLU A 60 -7.30 -12.85 5.53
C GLU A 60 -6.44 -11.97 6.46
N LEU A 61 -7.03 -11.42 7.53
CA LEU A 61 -6.36 -10.53 8.50
C LEU A 61 -5.08 -11.12 9.12
N PRO A 62 -5.00 -12.41 9.50
CA PRO A 62 -3.84 -12.96 10.17
C PRO A 62 -2.53 -12.79 9.40
N PHE A 63 -2.56 -12.84 8.06
CA PHE A 63 -1.37 -12.62 7.24
C PHE A 63 -0.83 -11.19 7.45
N PHE A 64 -1.68 -10.18 7.25
CA PHE A 64 -1.28 -8.77 7.32
C PHE A 64 -0.86 -8.34 8.72
N LEU A 65 -1.56 -8.80 9.76
CA LEU A 65 -1.22 -8.46 11.13
C LEU A 65 0.07 -9.14 11.58
N GLN A 66 0.28 -10.42 11.23
CA GLN A 66 1.55 -11.08 11.52
C GLN A 66 2.71 -10.43 10.76
N LEU A 67 2.47 -9.99 9.52
CA LEU A 67 3.48 -9.27 8.75
C LEU A 67 3.86 -7.95 9.43
N ASN A 68 2.88 -7.12 9.81
CA ASN A 68 3.14 -5.87 10.51
C ASN A 68 3.90 -6.09 11.83
N LEU A 69 3.52 -7.12 12.59
CA LEU A 69 4.23 -7.49 13.82
C LEU A 69 5.68 -7.93 13.52
N HIS A 70 5.89 -8.76 12.51
CA HIS A 70 7.23 -9.19 12.09
C HIS A 70 8.11 -8.01 11.65
N LEU A 71 7.59 -7.15 10.78
CA LEU A 71 8.33 -6.00 10.25
C LEU A 71 8.69 -4.99 11.36
N SER A 72 7.73 -4.66 12.23
CA SER A 72 7.97 -3.75 13.36
C SER A 72 9.01 -4.29 14.34
N ASN A 73 9.00 -5.59 14.63
CA ASN A 73 10.01 -6.24 15.46
C ASN A 73 11.40 -6.26 14.80
N ASN A 74 11.47 -6.18 13.48
CA ASN A 74 12.72 -6.12 12.70
C ASN A 74 13.10 -4.69 12.30
N GLY A 75 12.54 -3.69 13.00
CA GLY A 75 12.94 -2.29 12.90
C GLY A 75 12.44 -1.55 11.66
N VAL A 76 11.49 -2.12 10.91
CA VAL A 76 10.76 -1.39 9.88
C VAL A 76 9.80 -0.43 10.59
N ALA A 77 9.77 0.82 10.13
CA ALA A 77 8.82 1.80 10.65
C ALA A 77 7.42 1.48 10.08
N CYS A 78 6.57 0.82 10.87
CA CYS A 78 5.19 0.53 10.53
C CYS A 78 4.34 0.39 11.82
N PRO A 79 3.00 0.49 11.74
CA PRO A 79 2.15 0.27 12.90
C PRO A 79 2.34 -1.15 13.47
N ALA A 80 2.61 -1.24 14.76
CA ALA A 80 2.66 -2.52 15.46
C ALA A 80 1.23 -2.91 15.90
N PRO A 81 0.74 -4.11 15.56
CA PRO A 81 -0.54 -4.59 16.06
C PRO A 81 -0.52 -4.75 17.58
N ILE A 82 -1.62 -4.39 18.23
CA ILE A 82 -1.80 -4.58 19.66
C ILE A 82 -2.34 -5.98 19.90
N ILE A 83 -1.60 -6.76 20.68
CA ILE A 83 -1.97 -8.14 21.01
C ILE A 83 -3.07 -8.12 22.08
N ARG A 84 -4.12 -8.91 21.86
CA ARG A 84 -5.18 -9.15 22.84
C ARG A 84 -4.67 -9.97 24.03
N LYS A 85 -5.41 -9.97 25.14
CA LYS A 85 -5.15 -10.80 26.32
C LYS A 85 -5.15 -12.31 26.04
N ASP A 86 -5.85 -12.75 24.98
CA ASP A 86 -5.88 -14.15 24.53
C ASP A 86 -4.79 -14.48 23.49
N GLY A 87 -3.88 -13.54 23.20
CA GLY A 87 -2.75 -13.72 22.29
C GLY A 87 -3.07 -13.50 20.82
N LYS A 88 -4.33 -13.21 20.45
CA LYS A 88 -4.71 -12.92 19.05
C LYS A 88 -4.38 -11.48 18.66
N LEU A 89 -4.13 -11.25 17.36
CA LEU A 89 -3.88 -9.93 16.78
C LEU A 89 -5.15 -9.29 16.20
N ASP A 90 -6.07 -10.13 15.74
CA ASP A 90 -7.35 -9.77 15.14
C ASP A 90 -8.49 -9.82 16.15
N SER A 91 -9.50 -8.99 15.92
CA SER A 91 -10.75 -8.95 16.68
C SER A 91 -11.96 -8.89 15.76
N THR A 92 -13.13 -8.96 16.37
CA THR A 92 -14.41 -8.61 15.74
C THR A 92 -15.04 -7.48 16.54
N LEU A 93 -15.50 -6.45 15.85
CA LEU A 93 -16.21 -5.30 16.42
C LEU A 93 -17.44 -5.04 15.56
N VAL A 94 -18.60 -4.87 16.19
CA VAL A 94 -19.90 -4.65 15.50
C VAL A 94 -20.17 -5.64 14.35
N GLY A 95 -19.76 -6.90 14.56
CA GLY A 95 -19.92 -8.00 13.59
C GLY A 95 -18.93 -8.00 12.42
N LYS A 96 -17.95 -7.09 12.40
CA LYS A 96 -16.94 -6.98 11.34
C LYS A 96 -15.53 -7.25 11.86
N PRO A 97 -14.61 -7.74 11.02
CA PRO A 97 -13.20 -7.87 11.39
C PRO A 97 -12.63 -6.50 11.79
N ALA A 98 -11.80 -6.49 12.83
CA ALA A 98 -11.18 -5.28 13.33
C ALA A 98 -9.79 -5.57 13.91
N CYS A 99 -8.94 -4.56 13.96
CA CYS A 99 -7.66 -4.63 14.65
C CYS A 99 -7.33 -3.30 15.34
N LEU A 100 -6.47 -3.37 16.35
CA LEU A 100 -5.82 -2.21 16.96
C LEU A 100 -4.35 -2.23 16.59
N VAL A 101 -3.83 -1.07 16.20
CA VAL A 101 -2.40 -0.86 15.95
C VAL A 101 -1.91 0.39 16.69
N THR A 102 -0.60 0.50 16.91
CA THR A 102 0.02 1.70 17.48
C THR A 102 -0.24 2.93 16.61
N CYS A 103 -0.53 4.07 17.23
CA CYS A 103 -0.61 5.34 16.52
C CYS A 103 0.80 5.87 16.24
N LEU A 104 1.20 5.91 14.97
CA LEU A 104 2.44 6.54 14.56
C LEU A 104 2.34 8.06 14.61
N LYS A 105 3.50 8.72 14.75
CA LYS A 105 3.61 10.17 14.60
C LYS A 105 3.83 10.50 13.12
N GLY A 106 3.71 11.78 12.76
CA GLY A 106 3.94 12.26 11.40
C GLY A 106 2.67 12.38 10.56
N SER A 107 2.87 12.81 9.32
CA SER A 107 1.81 13.02 8.33
C SER A 107 2.32 12.65 6.93
N ASP A 108 1.40 12.42 6.01
CA ASP A 108 1.70 12.29 4.59
C ASP A 108 2.18 13.62 3.98
N THR A 109 2.71 13.56 2.75
CA THR A 109 3.10 14.75 1.97
C THR A 109 2.57 14.70 0.55
N SER A 110 2.12 15.84 0.02
CA SER A 110 1.81 15.97 -1.41
C SER A 110 3.05 16.31 -2.26
N TRP A 111 4.09 16.87 -1.65
CA TRP A 111 5.32 17.30 -2.32
C TRP A 111 6.54 16.77 -1.55
N ALA A 112 7.11 15.68 -2.04
CA ALA A 112 8.29 15.09 -1.43
C ALA A 112 9.56 15.90 -1.74
N THR A 113 10.51 15.91 -0.80
CA THR A 113 11.88 16.41 -1.03
C THR A 113 12.82 15.26 -1.41
N GLU A 114 13.98 15.57 -1.97
CA GLU A 114 15.02 14.56 -2.25
C GLU A 114 15.43 13.78 -0.98
N ALA A 115 15.53 14.45 0.17
CA ALA A 115 15.85 13.81 1.45
C ALA A 115 14.75 12.82 1.89
N GLN A 116 13.48 13.20 1.72
CA GLN A 116 12.35 12.30 2.03
C GLN A 116 12.33 11.11 1.06
N CYS A 117 12.54 11.33 -0.24
CA CYS A 117 12.67 10.23 -1.21
C CYS A 117 13.80 9.27 -0.82
N PHE A 118 14.97 9.78 -0.47
CA PHE A 118 16.09 8.96 -0.02
C PHE A 118 15.74 8.12 1.22
N ASN A 119 15.17 8.74 2.26
CA ASN A 119 14.83 8.02 3.49
C ASN A 119 13.71 6.99 3.27
N THR A 120 12.73 7.29 2.41
CA THR A 120 11.69 6.32 2.01
C THR A 120 12.28 5.14 1.24
N GLY A 121 13.17 5.38 0.27
CA GLY A 121 13.86 4.31 -0.45
C GLY A 121 14.66 3.41 0.48
N ALA A 122 15.40 3.99 1.43
CA ALA A 122 16.14 3.23 2.43
C ALA A 122 15.23 2.37 3.33
N MET A 123 14.09 2.92 3.76
CA MET A 123 13.11 2.17 4.55
C MET A 123 12.44 1.04 3.75
N LEU A 124 12.16 1.25 2.46
CA LEU A 124 11.63 0.20 1.58
C LEU A 124 12.61 -0.97 1.42
N ALA A 125 13.90 -0.68 1.19
CA ALA A 125 14.93 -1.70 1.15
C ALA A 125 15.02 -2.47 2.49
N LYS A 126 14.95 -1.75 3.62
CA LYS A 126 14.93 -2.37 4.95
C LYS A 126 13.72 -3.28 5.14
N MET A 127 12.53 -2.87 4.66
CA MET A 127 11.32 -3.70 4.67
C MET A 127 11.53 -4.98 3.85
N HIS A 128 12.05 -4.88 2.63
CA HIS A 128 12.31 -6.05 1.79
C HIS A 128 13.26 -7.05 2.45
N LEU A 129 14.33 -6.57 3.10
CA LEU A 129 15.27 -7.43 3.83
C LEU A 129 14.61 -8.06 5.06
N ALA A 130 13.89 -7.27 5.87
CA ALA A 130 13.19 -7.77 7.05
C ALA A 130 12.11 -8.82 6.69
N GLY A 131 11.47 -8.68 5.53
CA GLY A 131 10.44 -9.60 5.05
C GLY A 131 10.95 -10.95 4.56
N GLN A 132 12.27 -11.16 4.40
CA GLN A 132 12.81 -12.43 3.89
C GLN A 132 12.58 -13.61 4.84
N ASP A 133 12.65 -13.37 6.14
CA ASP A 133 12.46 -14.40 7.18
C ASP A 133 10.99 -14.56 7.61
N PHE A 134 10.04 -13.88 6.94
CA PHE A 134 8.63 -13.98 7.26
C PHE A 134 8.06 -15.33 6.77
N PRO A 135 7.42 -16.14 7.64
CA PRO A 135 7.10 -17.53 7.32
C PRO A 135 5.85 -17.72 6.45
N LEU A 136 5.00 -16.71 6.32
CA LEU A 136 3.76 -16.81 5.55
C LEU A 136 3.95 -16.26 4.15
N THR A 137 3.15 -16.78 3.21
CA THR A 137 3.14 -16.35 1.82
C THR A 137 1.75 -15.90 1.39
N MET A 138 1.70 -14.90 0.51
CA MET A 138 0.48 -14.40 -0.12
C MET A 138 0.79 -14.16 -1.60
N GLU A 139 0.04 -14.80 -2.50
CA GLU A 139 0.14 -14.54 -3.93
C GLU A 139 -0.30 -13.11 -4.24
N ASN A 140 0.34 -12.43 -5.19
CA ASN A 140 -0.05 -11.09 -5.57
C ASN A 140 -1.39 -11.10 -6.33
N PRO A 141 -2.48 -10.55 -5.78
CA PRO A 141 -3.80 -10.62 -6.40
C PRO A 141 -3.99 -9.60 -7.53
N ARG A 142 -3.04 -8.68 -7.75
CA ARG A 142 -3.12 -7.56 -8.70
C ARG A 142 -1.95 -7.55 -9.69
N TYR A 143 -1.59 -8.72 -10.18
CA TYR A 143 -0.50 -8.92 -11.13
C TYR A 143 -0.99 -9.54 -12.45
N ASP A 144 -0.13 -10.28 -13.15
CA ASP A 144 -0.32 -10.88 -14.47
C ASP A 144 -1.76 -11.35 -14.77
N ARG A 145 -2.27 -12.36 -14.05
CA ARG A 145 -3.60 -12.94 -14.30
C ARG A 145 -4.71 -11.90 -14.17
N TRP A 146 -4.59 -11.05 -13.14
CA TRP A 146 -5.58 -10.02 -12.88
C TRP A 146 -5.60 -8.94 -13.98
N TRP A 147 -4.45 -8.58 -14.55
CA TRP A 147 -4.39 -7.64 -15.68
C TRP A 147 -5.15 -8.15 -16.89
N HIS A 148 -5.01 -9.45 -17.22
CA HIS A 148 -5.72 -10.07 -18.36
C HIS A 148 -7.23 -10.12 -18.13
N GLU A 149 -7.66 -10.53 -16.94
CA GLU A 149 -9.07 -10.57 -16.56
C GLU A 149 -9.70 -9.16 -16.62
N ALA A 150 -9.03 -8.18 -16.03
CA ALA A 150 -9.48 -6.80 -16.00
C ALA A 150 -9.47 -6.16 -17.40
N CYS A 151 -8.44 -6.41 -18.21
CA CYS A 151 -8.40 -5.96 -19.60
C CYS A 151 -9.62 -6.47 -20.36
N THR A 152 -9.94 -7.76 -20.27
CA THR A 152 -11.11 -8.37 -20.93
C THR A 152 -12.41 -7.67 -20.53
N GLN A 153 -12.56 -7.33 -19.24
CA GLN A 153 -13.72 -6.60 -18.72
C GLN A 153 -13.78 -5.15 -19.21
N LEU A 154 -12.62 -4.49 -19.39
CA LEU A 154 -12.52 -3.09 -19.77
C LEU A 154 -12.66 -2.85 -21.27
N LEU A 155 -12.26 -3.80 -22.14
CA LEU A 155 -12.31 -3.65 -23.60
C LEU A 155 -13.63 -3.07 -24.16
N PRO A 156 -14.83 -3.46 -23.68
CA PRO A 156 -16.09 -2.94 -24.20
C PRO A 156 -16.36 -1.46 -23.88
N VAL A 157 -15.65 -0.88 -22.91
CA VAL A 157 -15.89 0.49 -22.40
C VAL A 157 -14.74 1.45 -22.67
N LEU A 158 -13.58 0.95 -23.11
CA LEU A 158 -12.41 1.76 -23.46
C LEU A 158 -12.50 2.37 -24.87
N SER A 159 -11.75 3.46 -25.07
CA SER A 159 -11.46 3.95 -26.41
C SER A 159 -10.60 2.93 -27.18
N ASN A 160 -10.66 2.95 -28.52
CA ASN A 160 -9.83 2.07 -29.35
C ASN A 160 -8.33 2.25 -29.07
N GLU A 161 -7.90 3.49 -28.83
CA GLU A 161 -6.51 3.85 -28.54
C GLU A 161 -6.06 3.26 -27.20
N ASP A 162 -6.88 3.39 -26.15
CA ASP A 162 -6.55 2.86 -24.81
C ASP A 162 -6.61 1.34 -24.76
N ALA A 163 -7.60 0.74 -25.43
CA ALA A 163 -7.70 -0.70 -25.56
C ALA A 163 -6.45 -1.28 -26.23
N GLN A 164 -6.01 -0.66 -27.34
CA GLN A 164 -4.81 -1.08 -28.04
C GLN A 164 -3.54 -0.90 -27.19
N LEU A 165 -3.39 0.24 -26.52
CA LEU A 165 -2.26 0.51 -25.61
C LEU A 165 -2.21 -0.53 -24.49
N LEU A 166 -3.33 -0.77 -23.80
CA LEU A 166 -3.40 -1.73 -22.70
C LEU A 166 -3.05 -3.15 -23.16
N GLN A 167 -3.60 -3.61 -24.28
CA GLN A 167 -3.30 -4.93 -24.82
C GLN A 167 -1.83 -5.10 -25.23
N GLN A 168 -1.24 -4.08 -25.87
CA GLN A 168 0.16 -4.11 -26.28
C GLN A 168 1.10 -4.15 -25.08
N GLU A 169 0.80 -3.37 -24.04
CA GLU A 169 1.59 -3.32 -22.82
C GLU A 169 1.52 -4.62 -22.03
N ILE A 170 0.33 -5.21 -21.88
CA ILE A 170 0.17 -6.53 -21.24
C ILE A 170 0.96 -7.59 -22.03
N ALA A 171 0.83 -7.63 -23.36
CA ALA A 171 1.55 -8.60 -24.19
C ALA A 171 3.08 -8.43 -24.12
N PHE A 172 3.57 -7.19 -23.97
CA PHE A 172 4.98 -6.91 -23.74
C PHE A 172 5.43 -7.42 -22.35
N LEU A 173 4.64 -7.15 -21.30
CA LEU A 173 4.95 -7.57 -19.93
C LEU A 173 4.96 -9.10 -19.78
N ASP A 174 4.05 -9.82 -20.44
CA ASP A 174 4.01 -11.28 -20.45
C ASP A 174 5.34 -11.90 -20.94
N GLN A 175 6.00 -11.24 -21.90
CA GLN A 175 7.28 -11.69 -22.46
C GLN A 175 8.49 -11.30 -21.58
N ASN A 176 8.28 -10.40 -20.62
CA ASN A 176 9.33 -9.81 -19.79
C ASN A 176 8.95 -9.90 -18.31
N LEU A 177 8.42 -11.04 -17.87
CA LEU A 177 8.10 -11.25 -16.46
C LEU A 177 9.38 -11.44 -15.64
N GLY A 178 9.57 -10.63 -14.61
CA GLY A 178 10.76 -10.62 -13.75
C GLY A 178 10.82 -11.74 -12.70
N HIS A 179 10.31 -12.94 -12.99
CA HIS A 179 10.20 -14.03 -12.00
C HIS A 179 11.54 -14.59 -11.51
N HIS A 180 12.62 -14.41 -12.28
CA HIS A 180 13.96 -14.89 -11.94
C HIS A 180 14.71 -13.94 -10.98
N LEU A 181 14.22 -12.71 -10.84
CA LEU A 181 14.86 -11.69 -10.02
C LEU A 181 14.55 -11.89 -8.53
N PRO A 182 15.33 -11.27 -7.64
CA PRO A 182 15.07 -11.30 -6.21
C PRO A 182 13.63 -10.91 -5.86
N SER A 183 13.01 -11.73 -5.02
CA SER A 183 11.62 -11.59 -4.59
C SER A 183 11.47 -11.90 -3.10
N GLY A 184 10.35 -11.46 -2.54
CA GLY A 184 10.03 -11.60 -1.13
C GLY A 184 8.76 -10.84 -0.82
N ILE A 185 8.55 -10.46 0.43
CA ILE A 185 7.43 -9.58 0.79
C ILE A 185 7.65 -8.18 0.23
N ILE A 186 6.63 -7.68 -0.46
CA ILE A 186 6.51 -6.32 -0.98
C ILE A 186 5.29 -5.63 -0.39
N HIS A 187 5.29 -4.30 -0.34
CA HIS A 187 4.14 -3.49 0.04
C HIS A 187 3.08 -3.44 -1.07
N ALA A 188 3.54 -3.39 -2.33
CA ALA A 188 2.75 -3.31 -3.56
C ALA A 188 1.86 -2.05 -3.70
N ASP A 189 1.98 -1.06 -2.82
CA ASP A 189 1.13 0.13 -2.81
C ASP A 189 1.78 1.35 -2.10
N LEU A 190 3.11 1.47 -2.13
CA LEU A 190 3.84 2.46 -1.34
C LEU A 190 3.81 3.87 -1.96
N PHE A 191 2.63 4.48 -1.98
CA PHE A 191 2.40 5.85 -2.40
C PHE A 191 2.67 6.85 -1.27
N LYS A 192 2.78 8.14 -1.62
CA LYS A 192 3.03 9.21 -0.64
C LYS A 192 1.95 9.30 0.46
N ASP A 193 0.71 8.93 0.16
CA ASP A 193 -0.40 8.87 1.12
C ASP A 193 -0.30 7.68 2.10
N ASN A 194 0.52 6.68 1.78
CA ASN A 194 0.79 5.50 2.61
C ASN A 194 2.10 5.59 3.41
N VAL A 195 2.74 6.77 3.43
CA VAL A 195 3.98 7.01 4.19
C VAL A 195 3.84 8.22 5.09
N LEU A 196 3.94 7.98 6.39
CA LEU A 196 3.98 9.03 7.39
C LEU A 196 5.41 9.51 7.58
N LEU A 197 5.61 10.83 7.51
CA LEU A 197 6.89 11.51 7.65
C LEU A 197 6.91 12.36 8.92
N ASP A 198 8.06 12.36 9.62
CA ASP A 198 8.38 13.29 10.71
C ASP A 198 9.61 14.11 10.29
N GLY A 199 9.36 15.29 9.72
CA GLY A 199 10.38 16.06 9.01
C GLY A 199 10.86 15.33 7.75
N GLU A 200 12.13 14.95 7.73
CA GLU A 200 12.76 14.21 6.62
C GLU A 200 12.71 12.69 6.82
N GLN A 201 12.40 12.21 8.03
CA GLN A 201 12.47 10.80 8.38
C GLN A 201 11.14 10.09 8.17
N VAL A 202 11.20 8.81 7.82
CA VAL A 202 10.01 7.95 7.74
C VAL A 202 9.57 7.60 9.16
N ALA A 203 8.41 8.09 9.56
CA ALA A 203 7.76 7.73 10.81
C ALA A 203 7.00 6.40 10.70
N GLY A 204 6.49 6.07 9.50
CA GLY A 204 6.20 4.70 9.13
C GLY A 204 5.35 4.53 7.88
N PHE A 205 5.43 3.33 7.33
CA PHE A 205 4.57 2.84 6.26
C PHE A 205 3.25 2.36 6.86
N ILE A 206 2.15 2.64 6.18
CA ILE A 206 0.80 2.24 6.59
C ILE A 206 0.11 1.54 5.42
N ASP A 207 -1.05 0.92 5.67
CA ASP A 207 -1.87 0.27 4.64
C ASP A 207 -1.19 -0.92 3.93
N PHE A 208 -0.78 -1.91 4.71
CA PHE A 208 -0.19 -3.16 4.21
C PHE A 208 -1.21 -4.14 3.60
N TYR A 209 -2.45 -3.74 3.35
CA TYR A 209 -3.50 -4.69 2.92
C TYR A 209 -3.38 -5.14 1.46
N TYR A 210 -2.41 -4.59 0.72
CA TYR A 210 -1.95 -5.10 -0.58
C TYR A 210 -0.61 -5.85 -0.50
N ALA A 211 -0.01 -5.96 0.69
CA ALA A 211 1.28 -6.61 0.84
C ALA A 211 1.19 -8.10 0.45
N CYS A 212 2.16 -8.55 -0.31
CA CYS A 212 2.17 -9.90 -0.88
C CYS A 212 3.61 -10.32 -1.24
N ASN A 213 3.78 -11.55 -1.71
CA ASN A 213 5.03 -11.97 -2.32
C ASN A 213 5.13 -11.42 -3.74
N GLY A 214 6.26 -10.78 -4.05
CA GLY A 214 6.50 -10.23 -5.37
C GLY A 214 7.96 -9.88 -5.60
N ASN A 215 8.23 -9.44 -6.81
CA ASN A 215 9.54 -8.95 -7.24
C ASN A 215 9.83 -7.59 -6.58
N PHE A 216 11.03 -7.39 -6.01
CA PHE A 216 11.37 -6.14 -5.31
C PHE A 216 11.45 -4.92 -6.22
N MET A 217 11.83 -5.10 -7.49
CA MET A 217 11.85 -4.02 -8.48
C MET A 217 10.44 -3.57 -8.85
N TYR A 218 9.45 -4.46 -8.80
CA TYR A 218 8.05 -4.08 -8.98
C TYR A 218 7.60 -3.12 -7.89
N ASP A 219 7.92 -3.39 -6.63
CA ASP A 219 7.56 -2.52 -5.51
C ASP A 219 8.33 -1.19 -5.53
N LEU A 220 9.64 -1.25 -5.82
CA LEU A 220 10.46 -0.05 -5.99
C LEU A 220 9.92 0.84 -7.13
N ALA A 221 9.52 0.24 -8.24
CA ALA A 221 8.96 0.96 -9.37
C ALA A 221 7.61 1.59 -9.05
N ILE A 222 6.74 0.90 -8.31
CA ILE A 222 5.48 1.46 -7.80
C ILE A 222 5.75 2.71 -6.96
N ALA A 223 6.68 2.62 -6.01
CA ALA A 223 7.02 3.74 -5.15
C ALA A 223 7.60 4.92 -5.96
N VAL A 224 8.58 4.68 -6.82
CA VAL A 224 9.19 5.74 -7.65
C VAL A 224 8.17 6.40 -8.58
N ASN A 225 7.29 5.61 -9.19
CA ASN A 225 6.25 6.12 -10.10
C ASN A 225 5.23 7.05 -9.41
N ASP A 226 5.12 7.01 -8.08
CA ASP A 226 4.31 7.99 -7.34
C ASP A 226 5.17 9.11 -6.72
N TRP A 227 6.27 8.75 -6.05
CA TRP A 227 7.11 9.69 -5.30
C TRP A 227 7.82 10.71 -6.17
N ALA A 228 8.27 10.30 -7.37
CA ALA A 228 8.95 11.18 -8.31
C ALA A 228 8.01 11.76 -9.37
N ARG A 229 6.72 11.41 -9.37
CA ARG A 229 5.79 11.87 -10.41
C ARG A 229 5.35 13.31 -10.19
N THR A 230 5.52 14.12 -11.22
CA THR A 230 5.10 15.52 -11.29
C THR A 230 3.60 15.63 -11.63
N ALA A 231 3.06 16.85 -11.53
CA ALA A 231 1.64 17.10 -11.84
C ALA A 231 1.29 16.85 -13.32
N ASP A 232 2.26 16.94 -14.22
CA ASP A 232 2.17 16.66 -15.66
C ASP A 232 2.56 15.21 -16.02
N ASN A 233 2.63 14.32 -15.02
CA ASN A 233 2.89 12.89 -15.19
C ASN A 233 4.26 12.54 -15.80
N HIS A 234 5.28 13.40 -15.59
CA HIS A 234 6.68 13.05 -15.82
C HIS A 234 7.32 12.60 -14.51
N LEU A 235 8.50 11.97 -14.60
CA LEU A 235 9.31 11.69 -13.41
C LEU A 235 10.37 12.79 -13.24
N ASP A 236 10.36 13.43 -12.08
CA ASP A 236 11.45 14.26 -11.64
C ASP A 236 12.69 13.39 -11.40
N VAL A 237 13.75 13.69 -12.15
CA VAL A 237 15.00 12.93 -12.14
C VAL A 237 15.69 13.01 -10.78
N SER A 238 15.67 14.16 -10.10
CA SER A 238 16.37 14.29 -8.82
C SER A 238 15.65 13.52 -7.71
N LEU A 239 14.31 13.57 -7.68
CA LEU A 239 13.51 12.77 -6.74
C LEU A 239 13.66 11.27 -6.97
N ARG A 240 13.59 10.84 -8.25
CA ARG A 240 13.80 9.44 -8.64
C ARG A 240 15.18 8.95 -8.19
N ASP A 241 16.22 9.69 -8.53
CA ASP A 241 17.59 9.29 -8.24
C ASP A 241 17.87 9.29 -6.73
N ALA A 242 17.30 10.23 -5.99
CA ALA A 242 17.38 10.24 -4.53
C ALA A 242 16.72 9.01 -3.91
N PHE A 243 15.52 8.63 -4.39
CA PHE A 243 14.82 7.44 -3.92
C PHE A 243 15.63 6.17 -4.17
N ILE A 244 16.11 5.98 -5.40
CA ILE A 244 16.92 4.81 -5.77
C ILE A 244 18.19 4.77 -4.93
N LYS A 245 18.93 5.89 -4.81
CA LYS A 245 20.13 5.96 -3.94
C LYS A 245 19.84 5.58 -2.49
N GLY A 246 18.69 6.00 -1.97
CA GLY A 246 18.21 5.60 -0.65
C GLY A 246 18.07 4.08 -0.52
N TYR A 247 17.36 3.48 -1.48
CA TYR A 247 17.19 2.02 -1.54
C TYR A 247 18.53 1.28 -1.61
N GLU A 248 19.41 1.70 -2.50
CA GLU A 248 20.72 1.08 -2.72
C GLU A 248 21.67 1.22 -1.53
N SER A 249 21.48 2.23 -0.68
CA SER A 249 22.27 2.40 0.54
C SER A 249 22.06 1.27 1.56
N ILE A 250 20.95 0.55 1.45
CA ILE A 250 20.60 -0.58 2.32
C ILE A 250 20.67 -1.91 1.56
N ARG A 251 20.14 -1.95 0.33
CA ARG A 251 20.14 -3.15 -0.52
C ARG A 251 20.63 -2.78 -1.93
N PRO A 252 21.90 -3.05 -2.27
CA PRO A 252 22.44 -2.82 -3.60
C PRO A 252 21.64 -3.55 -4.68
N LEU A 253 21.41 -2.89 -5.82
CA LEU A 253 20.77 -3.50 -6.98
C LEU A 253 21.80 -4.20 -7.86
N SER A 254 21.48 -5.43 -8.29
CA SER A 254 22.22 -6.13 -9.34
C SER A 254 22.01 -5.48 -10.71
N ASP A 255 22.89 -5.80 -11.66
CA ASP A 255 22.78 -5.30 -13.04
C ASP A 255 21.48 -5.78 -13.71
N GLU A 256 21.03 -7.00 -13.42
CA GLU A 256 19.77 -7.56 -13.93
C GLU A 256 18.56 -6.79 -13.37
N GLU A 257 18.56 -6.46 -12.08
CA GLU A 257 17.51 -5.64 -11.46
C GLU A 257 17.47 -4.22 -12.05
N ARG A 258 18.63 -3.60 -12.28
CA ARG A 258 18.71 -2.28 -12.92
C ARG A 258 18.19 -2.32 -14.35
N ALA A 259 18.55 -3.35 -15.12
CA ALA A 259 18.08 -3.54 -16.48
C ALA A 259 16.56 -3.78 -16.52
N TYR A 260 16.02 -4.43 -15.49
CA TYR A 260 14.58 -4.71 -15.36
C TYR A 260 13.76 -3.49 -14.90
N PHE A 261 14.36 -2.53 -14.21
CA PHE A 261 13.64 -1.42 -13.58
C PHE A 261 12.66 -0.68 -14.53
N PRO A 262 13.03 -0.31 -15.77
CA PRO A 262 12.09 0.35 -16.69
C PRO A 262 10.86 -0.52 -17.03
N ILE A 263 11.03 -1.85 -17.09
CA ILE A 263 9.94 -2.80 -17.32
C ILE A 263 9.03 -2.85 -16.09
N ALA A 264 9.61 -2.86 -14.89
CA ALA A 264 8.87 -2.79 -13.64
C ALA A 264 8.05 -1.48 -13.51
N GLN A 265 8.57 -0.35 -14.02
CA GLN A 265 7.83 0.92 -14.05
C GLN A 265 6.59 0.85 -14.93
N ARG A 266 6.68 0.18 -16.10
CA ARG A 266 5.52 -0.07 -16.96
C ARG A 266 4.50 -0.95 -16.27
N ALA A 267 4.94 -2.04 -15.64
CA ALA A 267 4.08 -2.94 -14.86
C ALA A 267 3.34 -2.20 -13.73
N GLY A 268 4.04 -1.33 -12.99
CA GLY A 268 3.43 -0.47 -11.97
C GLY A 268 2.35 0.44 -12.56
N CYS A 269 2.60 1.06 -13.71
CA CYS A 269 1.60 1.88 -14.39
C CYS A 269 0.36 1.07 -14.80
N ILE A 270 0.53 -0.13 -15.36
CA ILE A 270 -0.58 -1.01 -15.72
C ILE A 270 -1.42 -1.38 -14.50
N ARG A 271 -0.80 -1.77 -13.39
CA ARG A 271 -1.50 -2.10 -12.14
C ARG A 271 -2.49 -1.01 -11.74
N PHE A 272 -2.01 0.23 -11.66
CA PHE A 272 -2.83 1.35 -11.18
C PHE A 272 -3.76 1.93 -12.22
N TRP A 273 -3.36 1.92 -13.50
CA TRP A 273 -4.23 2.36 -14.58
C TRP A 273 -5.46 1.45 -14.69
N VAL A 274 -5.25 0.13 -14.71
CA VAL A 274 -6.34 -0.86 -14.73
C VAL A 274 -7.22 -0.75 -13.50
N SER A 275 -6.63 -0.59 -12.30
CA SER A 275 -7.42 -0.44 -11.07
C SER A 275 -8.35 0.76 -11.14
N ARG A 276 -7.82 1.93 -11.53
CA ARG A 276 -8.62 3.17 -11.61
C ARG A 276 -9.65 3.13 -12.73
N LEU A 277 -9.35 2.46 -13.85
CA LEU A 277 -10.32 2.25 -14.92
C LEU A 277 -11.49 1.38 -14.47
N LEU A 278 -11.22 0.31 -13.71
CA LEU A 278 -12.27 -0.53 -13.15
C LEU A 278 -13.15 0.27 -12.18
N ASP A 279 -12.55 1.05 -11.29
CA ASP A 279 -13.29 1.90 -10.35
C ASP A 279 -14.12 2.97 -11.08
N PHE A 280 -13.58 3.54 -12.18
CA PHE A 280 -14.25 4.55 -12.99
C PHE A 280 -15.44 4.01 -13.78
N HIS A 281 -15.30 2.83 -14.41
CA HIS A 281 -16.34 2.26 -15.28
C HIS A 281 -17.31 1.31 -14.55
N PHE A 282 -16.87 0.70 -13.44
CA PHE A 282 -17.63 -0.28 -12.67
C PHE A 282 -17.61 0.05 -11.16
N PRO A 283 -18.07 1.24 -10.74
CA PRO A 283 -18.06 1.64 -9.35
C PRO A 283 -18.93 0.70 -8.49
N GLN A 284 -18.46 0.36 -7.29
CA GLN A 284 -19.24 -0.48 -6.36
C GLN A 284 -20.38 0.34 -5.71
N SER A 285 -21.54 -0.30 -5.53
CA SER A 285 -22.73 0.33 -4.95
C SER A 285 -22.49 0.82 -3.52
N GLY A 286 -22.60 2.13 -3.27
CA GLY A 286 -22.45 2.74 -1.94
C GLY A 286 -21.17 3.55 -1.76
N GLU A 287 -20.25 3.44 -2.71
CA GLU A 287 -19.08 4.28 -2.80
C GLU A 287 -19.43 5.62 -3.46
N MET A 288 -19.75 6.64 -2.66
CA MET A 288 -19.53 8.04 -3.08
C MET A 288 -18.02 8.32 -3.07
N THR A 289 -17.22 7.51 -3.77
CA THR A 289 -15.76 7.51 -3.67
C THR A 289 -15.13 8.58 -4.55
N PHE A 290 -14.05 9.16 -4.03
CA PHE A 290 -13.07 9.90 -4.80
C PHE A 290 -12.45 8.98 -5.85
N ILE A 291 -13.07 8.88 -7.03
CA ILE A 291 -12.48 8.17 -8.16
C ILE A 291 -11.23 8.94 -8.58
N LYS A 292 -10.04 8.35 -8.36
CA LYS A 292 -8.76 8.92 -8.79
C LYS A 292 -8.74 8.91 -10.33
N ASP A 293 -8.21 9.96 -10.94
CA ASP A 293 -8.12 10.05 -12.40
C ASP A 293 -7.32 8.85 -12.96
N PRO A 294 -7.93 8.01 -13.82
CA PRO A 294 -7.25 6.88 -14.43
C PRO A 294 -6.11 7.31 -15.36
N ASN A 295 -6.19 8.51 -15.95
CA ASN A 295 -5.22 8.96 -16.94
C ASN A 295 -3.84 9.25 -16.35
N ALA A 296 -3.72 9.51 -15.05
CA ALA A 296 -2.43 9.81 -14.43
C ALA A 296 -1.36 8.72 -14.66
N PHE A 297 -1.74 7.43 -14.56
CA PHE A 297 -0.81 6.33 -14.79
C PHE A 297 -0.70 5.91 -16.26
N ARG A 298 -1.74 6.18 -17.06
CA ARG A 298 -1.67 6.06 -18.52
C ARG A 298 -0.68 7.04 -19.12
N ASP A 299 -0.77 8.30 -18.73
CA ASP A 299 0.07 9.37 -19.28
C ASP A 299 1.50 9.23 -18.78
N LEU A 300 1.70 8.81 -17.52
CA LEU A 300 3.03 8.41 -17.04
C LEU A 300 3.61 7.28 -17.89
N LEU A 301 2.83 6.24 -18.20
CA LEU A 301 3.27 5.14 -19.05
C LEU A 301 3.70 5.61 -20.44
N LEU A 302 2.92 6.51 -21.06
CA LEU A 302 3.28 7.11 -22.35
C LEU A 302 4.59 7.90 -22.28
N ASN A 303 4.80 8.67 -21.20
CA ASN A 303 6.04 9.43 -21.00
C ASN A 303 7.26 8.54 -20.72
N LEU A 304 7.08 7.35 -20.11
CA LEU A 304 8.16 6.38 -19.92
C LEU A 304 8.59 5.70 -21.22
N ASN A 305 7.69 5.64 -22.20
CA ASN A 305 7.93 5.01 -23.50
C ASN A 305 8.43 6.00 -24.58
N ALA A 306 8.40 7.31 -24.31
CA ALA A 306 8.80 8.39 -25.21
C ALA A 306 10.32 8.62 -25.22
#